data_AF-A0A222MVI4-F1
#
_entry.id   AF-A0A222MVI4-F1
#
_cell.length_a   1.000
_cell.length_b   1.000
_cell.length_c   1.000
_cell.angle_alpha   90.00
_cell.angle_beta   90.00
_cell.angle_gamma   90.00
#
_symmetry.space_group_name_H-M   'P 1'
#
loop_
_entity.id
_entity.type
_entity.pdbx_description
1 polymer ?
#
loop_
_entity_poly.entity_id
_entity_poly.type
_entity_poly.pdbx_seq_one_letter_code
_entity_poly.pdbx_strand_id
1 'polypeptide(L)'
;MSYDMDINELLVESVDKLPALPQTVQELQSYVAKAGSDVRVDTVAQIISADPLVTARLLQLANSPFYSFKSNITTLQQVVSLLGITNVKNIIMADSIEQNFKVDVSPYGLDTDEFLKKRNEESTFISSWLSQEDKNLSYMLVPCAMLLRLGMMVFSNFLIQNKKDKEFLAALKKSNFENCSAVEEDFLGVDHLSFLGFLFHKWNFDEDLIETVCFINNPNSAEGKVLKSAYALAIVNRIFAPHNGGSAFMVSSALSLIKEAKQKGVNFDMDNFISKLPAFAKVNLPK
;
A
#
# COMPACT_ATOMS: atom_id res chain seq x y z
N MET A 1 4.79 -17.16 34.42
CA MET A 1 4.98 -15.73 34.07
C MET A 1 6.27 -15.61 33.29
N SER A 2 6.19 -15.84 31.98
CA SER A 2 7.28 -15.58 31.05
C SER A 2 6.67 -14.83 29.88
N TYR A 3 7.29 -13.69 29.57
CA TYR A 3 6.98 -12.74 28.51
C TYR A 3 6.97 -13.44 27.13
N ASP A 4 5.80 -13.89 26.67
CA ASP A 4 5.51 -13.90 25.24
C ASP A 4 4.76 -12.60 24.97
N MET A 5 5.52 -11.54 24.70
CA MET A 5 4.94 -10.35 24.08
C MET A 5 4.56 -10.80 22.66
N ASP A 6 3.26 -10.78 22.34
CA ASP A 6 2.75 -11.14 21.02
C ASP A 6 3.59 -10.43 19.95
N ILE A 7 4.15 -11.18 18.99
CA ILE A 7 5.00 -10.60 17.94
C ILE A 7 4.28 -9.47 17.19
N ASN A 8 2.94 -9.54 17.12
CA ASN A 8 2.12 -8.49 16.57
C ASN A 8 2.21 -7.19 17.41
N GLU A 9 2.26 -7.28 18.73
CA GLU A 9 2.44 -6.12 19.62
C GLU A 9 3.81 -5.47 19.42
N LEU A 10 4.88 -6.28 19.33
CA LEU A 10 6.24 -5.77 19.04
C LEU A 10 6.32 -5.09 17.67
N LEU A 11 5.69 -5.66 16.65
CA LEU A 11 5.63 -5.07 15.32
C LEU A 11 4.79 -3.78 15.32
N VAL A 12 3.69 -3.71 16.09
CA VAL A 12 2.91 -2.48 16.28
C VAL A 12 3.75 -1.38 16.92
N GLU A 13 4.51 -1.70 17.98
CA GLU A 13 5.40 -0.71 18.61
C GLU A 13 6.45 -0.18 17.62
N SER A 14 6.94 -1.03 16.72
CA SER A 14 7.91 -0.63 15.69
C SER A 14 7.35 0.35 14.65
N VAL A 15 6.02 0.50 14.56
CA VAL A 15 5.32 1.37 13.62
C VAL A 15 4.57 2.52 14.28
N ASP A 16 4.76 2.75 15.58
CA ASP A 16 4.15 3.90 16.28
C ASP A 16 4.58 5.24 15.66
N LYS A 17 5.77 5.25 15.05
CA LYS A 17 6.35 6.42 14.38
C LYS A 17 6.86 6.05 12.99
N LEU A 18 6.06 6.38 11.98
CA LEU A 18 6.41 6.17 10.58
C LEU A 18 6.94 7.49 9.98
N PRO A 19 8.20 7.53 9.49
CA PRO A 19 8.77 8.74 8.93
C PRO A 19 8.23 9.00 7.52
N ALA A 20 8.11 10.26 7.14
CA ALA A 20 7.82 10.63 5.76
C ALA A 20 9.05 10.43 4.87
N LEU A 21 8.85 10.03 3.61
CA LEU A 21 9.97 9.91 2.68
C LEU A 21 10.53 11.28 2.30
N PRO A 22 11.86 11.42 2.15
CA PRO A 22 12.48 12.71 1.82
C PRO A 22 11.89 13.36 0.56
N GLN A 23 11.60 12.56 -0.47
CA GLN A 23 10.99 13.03 -1.70
C GLN A 23 9.59 13.62 -1.47
N THR A 24 8.74 12.94 -0.68
CA THR A 24 7.40 13.43 -0.32
C THR A 24 7.47 14.77 0.38
N VAL A 25 8.41 14.92 1.33
CA VAL A 25 8.63 16.17 2.06
C VAL A 25 9.03 17.29 1.10
N GLN A 26 9.99 17.04 0.20
CA GLN A 26 10.47 18.01 -0.77
C GLN A 26 9.40 18.45 -1.77
N GLU A 27 8.63 17.49 -2.31
CA GLU A 27 7.55 17.76 -3.25
C GLU A 27 6.44 18.58 -2.60
N LEU A 28 6.02 18.22 -1.38
CA LEU A 28 4.99 18.94 -0.65
C LEU A 28 5.45 20.37 -0.29
N GLN A 29 6.68 20.54 0.18
CA GLN A 29 7.25 21.85 0.47
C GLN A 29 7.29 22.73 -0.78
N SER A 30 7.79 22.19 -1.88
CA SER A 30 7.90 22.90 -3.16
C SER A 30 6.53 23.33 -3.69
N TYR A 31 5.54 22.44 -3.62
CA TYR A 31 4.18 22.73 -4.05
C TYR A 31 3.54 23.83 -3.20
N VAL A 32 3.59 23.70 -1.87
CA VAL A 32 2.99 24.68 -0.94
C VAL A 32 3.66 26.05 -1.09
N ALA A 33 4.99 26.10 -1.23
CA ALA A 33 5.71 27.35 -1.43
C ALA A 33 5.34 28.03 -2.75
N LYS A 34 5.13 27.26 -3.83
CA LYS A 34 4.76 27.79 -5.15
C LYS A 34 3.30 28.23 -5.22
N ALA A 35 2.38 27.50 -4.62
CA ALA A 35 0.95 27.76 -4.71
C ALA A 35 0.46 28.81 -3.69
N GLY A 36 1.13 29.00 -2.56
CA GLY A 36 0.79 30.04 -1.59
C GLY A 36 -0.63 29.91 -1.03
N SER A 37 -1.53 30.85 -1.35
CA SER A 37 -2.94 30.80 -0.97
C SER A 37 -3.78 29.84 -1.82
N ASP A 38 -3.29 29.43 -2.98
CA ASP A 38 -4.03 28.63 -3.97
C ASP A 38 -3.74 27.13 -3.84
N VAL A 39 -3.25 26.69 -2.67
CA VAL A 39 -2.96 25.27 -2.41
C VAL A 39 -4.27 24.48 -2.42
N ARG A 40 -4.31 23.41 -3.21
CA ARG A 40 -5.49 22.60 -3.40
C ARG A 40 -5.38 21.25 -2.71
N VAL A 41 -6.48 20.81 -2.13
CA VAL A 41 -6.61 19.52 -1.41
C VAL A 41 -6.28 18.33 -2.31
N ASP A 42 -6.75 18.34 -3.56
CA ASP A 42 -6.53 17.27 -4.52
C ASP A 42 -5.06 17.08 -4.88
N THR A 43 -4.32 18.19 -5.07
CA THR A 43 -2.88 18.12 -5.35
C THR A 43 -2.09 17.66 -4.12
N VAL A 44 -2.42 18.14 -2.92
CA VAL A 44 -1.77 17.64 -1.68
C VAL A 44 -2.02 16.15 -1.51
N ALA A 45 -3.27 15.70 -1.68
CA ALA A 45 -3.62 14.28 -1.60
C ALA A 45 -2.86 13.43 -2.63
N GLN A 46 -2.60 13.96 -3.83
CA GLN A 46 -1.82 13.28 -4.86
C GLN A 46 -0.33 13.17 -4.51
N ILE A 47 0.27 14.21 -3.92
CA ILE A 47 1.69 14.17 -3.51
C ILE A 47 1.90 13.11 -2.44
N ILE A 48 1.01 13.05 -1.44
CA ILE A 48 1.15 12.12 -0.32
C ILE A 48 0.72 10.68 -0.66
N SER A 49 -0.03 10.47 -1.74
CA SER A 49 -0.57 9.14 -2.10
C SER A 49 0.46 8.16 -2.64
N ALA A 50 1.68 8.61 -2.97
CA ALA A 50 2.78 7.74 -3.39
C ALA A 50 3.65 7.24 -2.21
N ASP A 51 3.32 7.68 -1.00
CA ASP A 51 4.07 7.40 0.22
C ASP A 51 3.24 6.53 1.20
N PRO A 52 3.54 5.22 1.32
CA PRO A 52 2.89 4.30 2.26
C PRO A 52 3.00 4.72 3.71
N LEU A 53 4.12 5.30 4.12
CA LEU A 53 4.38 5.65 5.52
C LEU A 53 3.48 6.83 5.90
N VAL A 54 3.45 7.86 5.06
CA VAL A 54 2.56 9.02 5.23
C VAL A 54 1.08 8.62 5.09
N THR A 55 0.75 7.77 4.11
CA THR A 55 -0.62 7.29 3.90
C THR A 55 -1.16 6.59 5.14
N ALA A 56 -0.39 5.64 5.68
CA ALA A 56 -0.72 4.91 6.89
C ALA A 56 -0.88 5.84 8.09
N ARG A 57 0.10 6.73 8.30
CA ARG A 57 0.11 7.66 9.44
C ARG A 57 -1.06 8.62 9.43
N LEU A 58 -1.36 9.22 8.27
CA LEU A 58 -2.45 10.19 8.19
C LEU A 58 -3.83 9.53 8.28
N LEU A 59 -4.00 8.32 7.73
CA LEU A 59 -5.24 7.54 7.92
C LEU A 59 -5.42 7.12 9.38
N GLN A 60 -4.35 6.69 10.06
CA GLN A 60 -4.36 6.38 11.49
C GLN A 60 -4.79 7.60 12.31
N LEU A 61 -4.22 8.77 12.03
CA LEU A 61 -4.58 9.98 12.74
C LEU A 61 -6.03 10.38 12.47
N ALA A 62 -6.48 10.35 11.22
CA ALA A 62 -7.83 10.72 10.82
C ALA A 62 -8.92 9.81 11.41
N ASN A 63 -8.61 8.52 11.62
CA ASN A 63 -9.51 7.55 12.25
C ASN A 63 -9.31 7.43 13.78
N SER A 64 -8.45 8.27 14.37
CA SER A 64 -8.26 8.26 15.82
C SER A 64 -9.51 8.76 16.57
N PRO A 65 -9.74 8.30 17.81
CA PRO A 65 -10.88 8.73 18.61
C PRO A 65 -10.99 10.27 18.78
N PHE A 66 -9.87 10.99 18.63
CA PHE A 66 -9.85 12.46 18.69
C PHE A 66 -10.75 13.11 17.63
N TYR A 67 -10.81 12.55 16.42
CA TYR A 67 -11.60 13.12 15.31
C TYR A 67 -13.02 12.51 15.18
N SER A 68 -13.35 11.48 15.98
CA SER A 68 -14.69 10.87 16.20
C SER A 68 -15.73 11.13 15.09
N PHE A 69 -15.64 10.40 13.98
CA PHE A 69 -16.59 10.49 12.87
C PHE A 69 -17.60 9.33 12.89
N LYS A 70 -18.79 9.53 12.29
CA LYS A 70 -19.82 8.48 12.15
C LYS A 70 -19.47 7.42 11.09
N SER A 71 -18.53 7.71 10.20
CA SER A 71 -18.07 6.85 9.11
C SER A 71 -16.55 6.94 9.01
N ASN A 72 -15.87 5.81 8.84
CA ASN A 72 -14.41 5.76 8.77
C ASN A 72 -13.88 6.48 7.52
N ILE A 73 -12.70 7.07 7.65
CA ILE A 73 -11.99 7.79 6.61
C ILE A 73 -11.13 6.82 5.81
N THR A 74 -11.36 6.72 4.50
CA THR A 74 -10.71 5.74 3.62
C THR A 74 -9.88 6.35 2.49
N THR A 75 -10.01 7.66 2.25
CA THR A 75 -9.32 8.36 1.15
C THR A 75 -8.46 9.50 1.66
N LEU A 76 -7.35 9.78 0.97
CA LEU A 76 -6.45 10.88 1.33
C LEU A 76 -7.10 12.26 1.12
N GLN A 77 -8.05 12.38 0.21
CA GLN A 77 -8.83 13.61 0.03
C GLN A 77 -9.66 13.92 1.28
N GLN A 78 -10.31 12.92 1.87
CA GLN A 78 -11.05 13.06 3.12
C GLN A 78 -10.10 13.43 4.27
N VAL A 79 -8.94 12.74 4.37
CA VAL A 79 -7.90 13.04 5.37
C VAL A 79 -7.44 14.50 5.28
N VAL A 80 -7.04 14.98 4.09
CA VAL A 80 -6.56 16.35 3.91
C VAL A 80 -7.68 17.37 4.17
N SER A 81 -8.92 17.05 3.82
CA SER A 81 -10.08 17.91 4.09
C SER A 81 -10.40 17.98 5.59
N LEU A 82 -10.24 16.88 6.31
CA LEU A 82 -10.50 16.79 7.76
C LEU A 82 -9.41 17.47 8.57
N LEU A 83 -8.15 17.10 8.33
CA LEU A 83 -7.00 17.62 9.08
C LEU A 83 -6.67 19.05 8.65
N GLY A 84 -6.93 19.39 7.39
CA GLY A 84 -6.48 20.63 6.77
C GLY A 84 -5.03 20.55 6.29
N ILE A 85 -4.75 21.22 5.16
CA ILE A 85 -3.45 21.24 4.48
C ILE A 85 -2.31 21.62 5.44
N THR A 86 -2.52 22.63 6.29
CA THR A 86 -1.50 23.11 7.24
C THR A 86 -1.10 22.03 8.24
N ASN A 87 -2.07 21.31 8.80
CA ASN A 87 -1.78 20.24 9.76
C ASN A 87 -1.10 19.06 9.08
N VAL A 88 -1.58 18.65 7.89
CA VAL A 88 -0.94 17.59 7.09
C VAL A 88 0.53 17.90 6.82
N LYS A 89 0.82 19.14 6.38
CA LYS A 89 2.20 19.60 6.18
C LYS A 89 3.03 19.53 7.45
N ASN A 90 2.50 20.01 8.57
CA ASN A 90 3.21 20.02 9.85
C ASN A 90 3.50 18.60 10.36
N ILE A 91 2.55 17.67 10.21
CA ILE A 91 2.72 16.26 10.56
C ILE A 91 3.84 15.64 9.73
N ILE A 92 3.77 15.77 8.39
CA ILE A 92 4.79 15.23 7.48
C ILE A 92 6.19 15.79 7.78
N MET A 93 6.28 17.08 8.11
CA MET A 93 7.54 17.70 8.51
C MET A 93 8.06 17.15 9.83
N ALA A 94 7.20 16.98 10.83
CA ALA A 94 7.59 16.41 12.12
C ALA A 94 8.06 14.96 11.97
N ASP A 95 7.32 14.15 11.20
CA ASP A 95 7.63 12.74 10.95
C ASP A 95 8.94 12.57 10.17
N SER A 96 9.35 13.55 9.34
CA SER A 96 10.63 13.48 8.61
C SER A 96 11.88 13.53 9.49
N ILE A 97 11.74 13.91 10.75
CA ILE A 97 12.84 13.99 11.72
C ILE A 97 13.04 12.64 12.44
N GLU A 98 12.09 11.72 12.33
CA GLU A 98 12.15 10.40 12.99
C GLU A 98 13.24 9.52 12.36
N GLN A 99 14.23 9.10 13.16
CA GLN A 99 15.41 8.35 12.67
C GLN A 99 15.38 6.85 13.00
N ASN A 100 14.39 6.39 13.77
CA ASN A 100 14.38 5.01 14.28
C ASN A 100 13.87 4.00 13.24
N PHE A 101 13.06 4.45 12.28
CA PHE A 101 12.53 3.59 11.23
C PHE A 101 13.40 3.69 9.97
N LYS A 102 13.97 2.56 9.56
CA LYS A 102 14.79 2.47 8.36
C LYS A 102 13.94 2.04 7.17
N VAL A 103 13.83 2.92 6.18
CA VAL A 103 13.22 2.59 4.89
C VAL A 103 14.26 1.86 4.04
N ASP A 104 14.28 0.54 4.16
CA ASP A 104 15.18 -0.33 3.42
C ASP A 104 14.49 -1.68 3.19
N VAL A 105 14.28 -2.06 1.93
CA VAL A 105 13.64 -3.35 1.54
C VAL A 105 14.65 -4.39 1.04
N SER A 106 15.95 -4.14 1.24
CA SER A 106 17.01 -5.09 0.92
C SER A 106 16.91 -6.46 1.63
N PRO A 107 16.28 -6.61 2.83
CA PRO A 107 16.03 -7.94 3.39
C PRO A 107 15.19 -8.83 2.46
N TYR A 108 14.32 -8.25 1.63
CA TYR A 108 13.54 -8.97 0.62
C TYR A 108 14.27 -9.20 -0.70
N GLY A 109 15.54 -8.78 -0.79
CA GLY A 109 16.34 -8.86 -2.01
C GLY A 109 15.97 -7.82 -3.06
N LEU A 110 15.29 -6.75 -2.65
CA LEU A 110 14.80 -5.69 -3.52
C LEU A 110 15.72 -4.47 -3.41
N ASP A 111 15.88 -3.75 -4.52
CA ASP A 111 16.47 -2.42 -4.51
C ASP A 111 15.45 -1.41 -3.98
N THR A 112 15.82 -0.64 -2.96
CA THR A 112 14.91 0.29 -2.31
C THR A 112 14.47 1.41 -3.24
N ASP A 113 15.35 1.97 -4.06
CA ASP A 113 15.00 3.07 -4.96
C ASP A 113 14.05 2.59 -6.08
N GLU A 114 14.32 1.41 -6.66
CA GLU A 114 13.42 0.78 -7.63
C GLU A 114 12.06 0.46 -7.01
N PHE A 115 12.04 -0.05 -5.77
CA PHE A 115 10.80 -0.32 -5.04
C PHE A 115 9.98 0.95 -4.86
N LEU A 116 10.59 2.03 -4.34
CA LEU A 116 9.92 3.32 -4.13
C LEU A 116 9.39 3.90 -5.45
N LYS A 117 10.17 3.80 -6.53
CA LYS A 117 9.76 4.25 -7.87
C LYS A 117 8.56 3.48 -8.40
N LYS A 118 8.55 2.14 -8.29
CA LYS A 118 7.44 1.29 -8.73
C LYS A 118 6.12 1.62 -8.02
N ARG A 119 6.15 2.01 -6.74
CA ARG A 119 4.94 2.44 -6.03
C ARG A 119 4.32 3.71 -6.63
N ASN A 120 5.14 4.65 -7.08
CA ASN A 120 4.64 5.86 -7.74
C ASN A 120 4.00 5.51 -9.10
N GLU A 121 4.62 4.59 -9.85
CA GLU A 121 4.04 4.04 -11.08
C GLU A 121 2.72 3.29 -10.81
N GLU A 122 2.63 2.54 -9.72
CA GLU A 122 1.42 1.84 -9.26
C GLU A 122 0.28 2.82 -8.95
N SER A 123 0.53 3.85 -8.14
CA SER A 123 -0.46 4.90 -7.81
C SER A 123 -0.95 5.65 -9.05
N THR A 124 -0.02 5.97 -9.96
CA THR A 124 -0.33 6.60 -11.25
C THR A 124 -1.17 5.69 -12.13
N PHE A 125 -0.83 4.40 -12.20
CA PHE A 125 -1.58 3.40 -12.96
C PHE A 125 -3.01 3.29 -12.46
N ILE A 126 -3.22 3.07 -11.16
CA ILE A 126 -4.55 2.98 -10.53
C ILE A 126 -5.39 4.20 -10.90
N SER A 127 -4.81 5.39 -10.72
CA SER A 127 -5.48 6.66 -11.01
C SER A 127 -5.85 6.77 -12.49
N SER A 128 -4.95 6.38 -13.40
CA SER A 128 -5.19 6.47 -14.85
C SER A 128 -6.19 5.45 -15.38
N TRP A 129 -6.23 4.25 -14.78
CA TRP A 129 -7.14 3.17 -15.16
C TRP A 129 -8.55 3.45 -14.66
N LEU A 130 -8.70 3.74 -13.37
CA LEU A 130 -10.01 3.82 -12.72
C LEU A 130 -10.64 5.22 -12.73
N SER A 131 -9.90 6.29 -13.03
CA SER A 131 -10.49 7.65 -13.01
C SER A 131 -11.67 7.84 -13.97
N GLN A 132 -11.70 7.13 -15.09
CA GLN A 132 -12.79 7.20 -16.08
C GLN A 132 -13.91 6.19 -15.81
N GLU A 133 -13.59 5.06 -15.20
CA GLU A 133 -14.55 3.98 -14.91
C GLU A 133 -15.25 4.16 -13.55
N ASP A 134 -14.46 4.44 -12.51
CA ASP A 134 -14.92 4.53 -11.13
C ASP A 134 -13.94 5.36 -10.28
N LYS A 135 -14.19 6.68 -10.27
CA LYS A 135 -13.33 7.64 -9.57
C LYS A 135 -13.28 7.40 -8.06
N ASN A 136 -14.38 6.94 -7.45
CA ASN A 136 -14.42 6.67 -6.01
C ASN A 136 -13.58 5.44 -5.67
N LEU A 137 -13.69 4.38 -6.50
CA LEU A 137 -12.83 3.21 -6.38
C LEU A 137 -11.36 3.58 -6.51
N SER A 138 -11.01 4.44 -7.47
CA SER A 138 -9.63 4.92 -7.64
C SER A 138 -9.08 5.56 -6.36
N TYR A 139 -9.86 6.40 -5.68
CA TYR A 139 -9.42 7.09 -4.46
C TYR A 139 -9.28 6.18 -3.24
N MET A 140 -10.07 5.10 -3.19
CA MET A 140 -9.96 4.07 -2.16
C MET A 140 -8.80 3.10 -2.44
N LEU A 141 -8.59 2.75 -3.71
CA LEU A 141 -7.66 1.69 -4.11
C LEU A 141 -6.19 2.11 -3.98
N VAL A 142 -5.88 3.38 -4.23
CA VAL A 142 -4.51 3.89 -4.06
C VAL A 142 -4.02 3.72 -2.61
N PRO A 143 -4.76 4.16 -1.56
CA PRO A 143 -4.43 3.83 -0.18
C PRO A 143 -4.28 2.33 0.07
N CYS A 144 -5.20 1.49 -0.41
CA CYS A 144 -5.12 0.03 -0.22
C CYS A 144 -3.81 -0.54 -0.80
N ALA A 145 -3.43 -0.14 -2.01
CA ALA A 145 -2.19 -0.58 -2.64
C ALA A 145 -0.96 -0.12 -1.86
N MET A 146 -0.92 1.15 -1.42
CA MET A 146 0.19 1.66 -0.62
C MET A 146 0.31 0.94 0.73
N LEU A 147 -0.82 0.72 1.39
CA LEU A 147 -0.92 0.00 2.65
C LEU A 147 -0.43 -1.45 2.52
N LEU A 148 -0.64 -2.10 1.37
CA LEU A 148 -0.01 -3.39 1.09
C LEU A 148 1.52 -3.32 1.08
N ARG A 149 2.08 -2.28 0.43
CA ARG A 149 3.53 -2.09 0.36
C ARG A 149 4.15 -1.77 1.72
N LEU A 150 3.36 -1.23 2.66
CA LEU A 150 3.81 -0.95 4.02
C LEU A 150 4.27 -2.22 4.74
N GLY A 151 3.59 -3.36 4.56
CA GLY A 151 3.89 -4.59 5.32
C GLY A 151 5.35 -5.03 5.18
N MET A 152 5.87 -5.06 3.95
CA MET A 152 7.27 -5.39 3.69
C MET A 152 8.24 -4.36 4.28
N MET A 153 7.86 -3.08 4.34
CA MET A 153 8.72 -2.06 4.97
C MET A 153 8.82 -2.26 6.47
N VAL A 154 7.70 -2.54 7.13
CA VAL A 154 7.65 -2.79 8.56
C VAL A 154 8.48 -4.01 8.92
N PHE A 155 8.29 -5.10 8.18
CA PHE A 155 9.03 -6.34 8.39
C PHE A 155 10.52 -6.13 8.13
N SER A 156 10.88 -5.41 7.07
CA SER A 156 12.29 -5.11 6.79
C SER A 156 12.94 -4.30 7.91
N ASN A 157 12.28 -3.23 8.37
CA ASN A 157 12.77 -2.43 9.50
C ASN A 157 12.95 -3.30 10.75
N PHE A 158 11.95 -4.13 11.08
CA PHE A 158 12.01 -5.03 12.23
C PHE A 158 13.15 -6.04 12.12
N LEU A 159 13.34 -6.65 10.95
CA LEU A 159 14.44 -7.59 10.70
C LEU A 159 15.81 -6.92 10.82
N ILE A 160 15.97 -5.70 10.32
CA ILE A 160 17.21 -4.92 10.41
C ILE A 160 17.52 -4.54 11.85
N GLN A 161 16.52 -4.05 12.60
CA GLN A 161 16.68 -3.69 14.01
C GLN A 161 17.09 -4.91 14.86
N ASN A 162 16.57 -6.10 14.53
CA ASN A 162 16.87 -7.37 15.19
C ASN A 162 18.05 -8.14 14.57
N LYS A 163 18.75 -7.58 13.56
CA LYS A 163 19.90 -8.18 12.87
C LYS A 163 19.62 -9.55 12.23
N LYS A 164 18.37 -9.82 11.84
CA LYS A 164 17.93 -11.05 11.14
C LYS A 164 17.81 -10.87 9.62
N ASP A 165 18.04 -9.67 9.11
CA ASP A 165 17.93 -9.26 7.71
C ASP A 165 18.70 -10.18 6.75
N LYS A 166 19.95 -10.54 7.08
CA LYS A 166 20.80 -11.37 6.22
C LYS A 166 20.34 -12.83 6.15
N GLU A 167 19.90 -13.37 7.29
CA GLU A 167 19.40 -14.75 7.38
C GLU A 167 18.08 -14.89 6.64
N PHE A 168 17.19 -13.90 6.80
CA PHE A 168 15.92 -13.82 6.09
C PHE A 168 16.14 -13.75 4.56
N LEU A 169 17.04 -12.88 4.10
CA LEU A 169 17.40 -12.79 2.68
C LEU A 169 17.96 -14.12 2.14
N ALA A 170 18.78 -14.82 2.92
CA ALA A 170 19.32 -16.11 2.52
C ALA A 170 18.23 -17.18 2.41
N ALA A 171 17.21 -17.15 3.28
CA ALA A 171 16.05 -18.04 3.20
C ALA A 171 15.20 -17.74 1.95
N LEU A 172 14.89 -16.47 1.69
CA LEU A 172 14.15 -16.06 0.48
C LEU A 172 14.84 -16.45 -0.82
N LYS A 173 16.18 -16.33 -0.87
CA LYS A 173 16.96 -16.75 -2.04
C LYS A 173 16.87 -18.26 -2.28
N LYS A 174 16.78 -19.07 -1.22
CA LYS A 174 16.62 -20.53 -1.36
C LYS A 174 15.24 -20.91 -1.91
N SER A 175 14.21 -20.12 -1.62
CA SER A 175 12.85 -20.30 -2.16
C SER A 175 12.62 -19.58 -3.49
N ASN A 176 13.67 -19.09 -4.17
CA ASN A 176 13.57 -18.30 -5.41
C ASN A 176 12.59 -17.11 -5.33
N PHE A 177 12.40 -16.53 -4.15
CA PHE A 177 11.42 -15.46 -3.90
C PHE A 177 9.94 -15.83 -4.20
N GLU A 178 9.62 -17.10 -4.42
CA GLU A 178 8.26 -17.52 -4.77
C GLU A 178 7.34 -17.65 -3.55
N ASN A 179 7.90 -17.92 -2.38
CA ASN A 179 7.14 -18.18 -1.15
C ASN A 179 7.51 -17.22 -0.01
N CYS A 180 7.32 -15.91 -0.25
CA CYS A 180 7.66 -14.88 0.75
C CYS A 180 6.90 -15.06 2.06
N SER A 181 5.59 -15.37 2.01
CA SER A 181 4.75 -15.55 3.21
C SER A 181 5.24 -16.68 4.11
N ALA A 182 5.63 -17.83 3.56
CA ALA A 182 6.16 -18.92 4.39
C ALA A 182 7.49 -18.54 5.08
N VAL A 183 8.37 -17.80 4.39
CA VAL A 183 9.63 -17.35 5.00
C VAL A 183 9.36 -16.28 6.08
N GLU A 184 8.35 -15.44 5.92
CA GLU A 184 7.91 -14.52 6.97
C GLU A 184 7.37 -15.25 8.19
N GLU A 185 6.51 -16.25 7.99
CA GLU A 185 6.01 -17.10 9.07
C GLU A 185 7.14 -17.83 9.80
N ASP A 186 8.15 -18.35 9.09
CA ASP A 186 9.30 -19.01 9.72
C ASP A 186 10.13 -18.07 10.60
N PHE A 187 10.27 -16.80 10.23
CA PHE A 187 11.14 -15.84 10.94
C PHE A 187 10.42 -15.00 11.99
N LEU A 188 9.15 -14.66 11.74
CA LEU A 188 8.34 -13.73 12.50
C LEU A 188 7.06 -14.37 13.04
N GLY A 189 6.74 -15.61 12.68
CA GLY A 189 5.53 -16.30 13.14
C GLY A 189 4.22 -15.82 12.50
N VAL A 190 4.30 -14.83 11.59
CA VAL A 190 3.14 -14.25 10.89
C VAL A 190 3.60 -13.67 9.54
N ASP A 191 2.76 -13.80 8.51
CA ASP A 191 2.99 -13.15 7.22
C ASP A 191 2.58 -11.66 7.26
N HIS A 192 3.15 -10.86 6.37
CA HIS A 192 2.90 -9.42 6.38
C HIS A 192 1.45 -9.04 6.06
N LEU A 193 0.70 -9.83 5.27
CA LEU A 193 -0.70 -9.52 4.96
C LEU A 193 -1.59 -9.75 6.19
N SER A 194 -1.38 -10.86 6.91
CA SER A 194 -2.07 -11.13 8.18
C SER A 194 -1.74 -10.07 9.22
N PHE A 195 -0.48 -9.66 9.32
CA PHE A 195 -0.07 -8.56 10.21
C PHE A 195 -0.75 -7.24 9.83
N LEU A 196 -0.83 -6.88 8.54
CA LEU A 196 -1.51 -5.65 8.11
C LEU A 196 -3.00 -5.67 8.47
N GLY A 197 -3.69 -6.81 8.35
CA GLY A 197 -5.07 -6.95 8.81
C GLY A 197 -5.22 -6.62 10.30
N PHE A 198 -4.37 -7.22 11.14
CA PHE A 198 -4.33 -6.92 12.58
C PHE A 198 -4.03 -5.44 12.86
N LEU A 199 -3.02 -4.88 12.19
CA LEU A 199 -2.60 -3.49 12.35
C LEU A 199 -3.72 -2.50 12.00
N PHE A 200 -4.44 -2.74 10.90
CA PHE A 200 -5.50 -1.85 10.44
C PHE A 200 -6.73 -1.89 11.33
N HIS A 201 -7.09 -3.06 11.88
CA HIS A 201 -8.13 -3.14 12.91
C HIS A 201 -7.73 -2.35 14.16
N LYS A 202 -6.47 -2.46 14.61
CA LYS A 202 -5.96 -1.70 15.77
C LYS A 202 -5.96 -0.19 15.53
N TRP A 203 -5.81 0.25 14.28
CA TRP A 203 -5.88 1.66 13.88
C TRP A 203 -7.29 2.14 13.53
N ASN A 204 -8.33 1.32 13.74
CA ASN A 204 -9.73 1.62 13.42
C ASN A 204 -9.93 2.05 11.95
N PHE A 205 -9.25 1.38 11.02
CA PHE A 205 -9.52 1.60 9.60
C PHE A 205 -10.89 1.05 9.21
N ASP A 206 -11.40 1.52 8.07
CA ASP A 206 -12.68 1.04 7.56
C ASP A 206 -12.65 -0.45 7.20
N GLU A 207 -13.70 -1.17 7.58
CA GLU A 207 -13.83 -2.61 7.30
C GLU A 207 -13.73 -2.90 5.80
N ASP A 208 -14.28 -2.06 4.92
CA ASP A 208 -14.20 -2.30 3.48
C ASP A 208 -12.75 -2.23 2.97
N LEU A 209 -11.94 -1.34 3.56
CA LEU A 209 -10.52 -1.21 3.24
C LEU A 209 -9.75 -2.43 3.74
N ILE A 210 -10.02 -2.87 4.97
CA ILE A 210 -9.37 -4.04 5.57
C ILE A 210 -9.71 -5.30 4.77
N GLU A 211 -11.00 -5.56 4.52
CA GLU A 211 -11.44 -6.70 3.73
C GLU A 211 -10.85 -6.68 2.32
N THR A 212 -10.79 -5.51 1.67
CA THR A 212 -10.18 -5.36 0.34
C THR A 212 -8.73 -5.86 0.33
N VAL A 213 -7.94 -5.53 1.36
CA VAL A 213 -6.55 -5.97 1.51
C VAL A 213 -6.47 -7.47 1.81
N CYS A 214 -7.32 -7.97 2.72
CA CYS A 214 -7.33 -9.38 3.12
C CYS A 214 -7.73 -10.33 1.98
N PHE A 215 -8.66 -9.91 1.11
CA PHE A 215 -9.13 -10.73 -0.02
C PHE A 215 -8.22 -10.68 -1.26
N ILE A 216 -7.04 -10.06 -1.20
CA ILE A 216 -6.18 -9.87 -2.37
C ILE A 216 -5.77 -11.19 -3.06
N ASN A 217 -5.56 -12.26 -2.29
CA ASN A 217 -5.19 -13.56 -2.82
C ASN A 217 -6.39 -14.36 -3.35
N ASN A 218 -7.60 -14.06 -2.87
CA ASN A 218 -8.83 -14.74 -3.26
C ASN A 218 -10.00 -13.75 -3.35
N PRO A 219 -9.99 -12.87 -4.36
CA PRO A 219 -10.98 -11.79 -4.49
C PRO A 219 -12.41 -12.32 -4.71
N ASN A 220 -12.55 -13.54 -5.21
CA ASN A 220 -13.84 -14.18 -5.47
C ASN A 220 -14.62 -14.55 -4.20
N SER A 221 -13.95 -14.57 -3.05
CA SER A 221 -14.56 -14.82 -1.74
C SER A 221 -15.06 -13.55 -1.07
N ALA A 222 -14.74 -12.36 -1.60
CA ALA A 222 -15.31 -11.11 -1.15
C ALA A 222 -16.80 -11.03 -1.53
N GLU A 223 -17.60 -10.33 -0.74
CA GLU A 223 -19.03 -10.17 -1.00
C GLU A 223 -19.43 -8.68 -1.06
N GLY A 224 -20.61 -8.43 -1.64
CA GLY A 224 -21.23 -7.10 -1.66
C GLY A 224 -20.34 -6.01 -2.29
N LYS A 225 -20.13 -4.93 -1.54
CA LYS A 225 -19.42 -3.72 -1.99
C LYS A 225 -17.90 -3.91 -2.13
N VAL A 226 -17.32 -4.88 -1.43
CA VAL A 226 -15.86 -5.15 -1.42
C VAL A 226 -15.41 -5.96 -2.63
N LEU A 227 -16.33 -6.71 -3.27
CA LEU A 227 -16.01 -7.56 -4.42
C LEU A 227 -15.24 -6.80 -5.52
N LYS A 228 -15.70 -5.61 -5.89
CA LYS A 228 -15.07 -4.80 -6.95
C LYS A 228 -13.69 -4.30 -6.55
N SER A 229 -13.52 -3.81 -5.32
CA SER A 229 -12.22 -3.33 -4.82
C SER A 229 -11.21 -4.45 -4.63
N ALA A 230 -11.64 -5.61 -4.13
CA ALA A 230 -10.80 -6.79 -4.00
C ALA A 230 -10.24 -7.26 -5.36
N TYR A 231 -11.10 -7.37 -6.39
CA TYR A 231 -10.63 -7.71 -7.74
C TYR A 231 -9.68 -6.63 -8.29
N ALA A 232 -10.02 -5.35 -8.17
CA ALA A 232 -9.18 -4.28 -8.66
C ALA A 232 -7.78 -4.29 -8.00
N LEU A 233 -7.72 -4.52 -6.68
CA LEU A 233 -6.47 -4.59 -5.94
C LEU A 233 -5.65 -5.82 -6.34
N ALA A 234 -6.30 -6.98 -6.46
CA ALA A 234 -5.66 -8.21 -6.91
C ALA A 234 -5.06 -8.03 -8.32
N ILE A 235 -5.80 -7.43 -9.26
CA ILE A 235 -5.33 -7.12 -10.62
C ILE A 235 -4.10 -6.21 -10.57
N VAL A 236 -4.18 -5.10 -9.83
CA VAL A 236 -3.06 -4.15 -9.68
C VAL A 236 -1.84 -4.84 -9.09
N ASN A 237 -2.01 -5.65 -8.05
CA ASN A 237 -0.90 -6.36 -7.42
C ASN A 237 -0.25 -7.39 -8.35
N ARG A 238 -0.99 -8.04 -9.26
CA ARG A 238 -0.36 -8.90 -10.29
C ARG A 238 0.55 -8.08 -11.22
N ILE A 239 0.24 -6.81 -11.50
CA ILE A 239 1.07 -5.95 -12.34
C ILE A 239 2.26 -5.37 -11.58
N PHE A 240 2.10 -5.00 -10.30
CA PHE A 240 3.09 -4.24 -9.53
C PHE A 240 3.72 -5.00 -8.36
N ALA A 241 3.48 -6.31 -8.23
CA ALA A 241 4.11 -7.14 -7.20
C ALA A 241 5.65 -6.95 -7.21
N PRO A 242 6.32 -6.81 -6.06
CA PRO A 242 7.71 -6.36 -6.03
C PRO A 242 8.70 -7.31 -6.72
N HIS A 243 8.49 -8.63 -6.62
CA HIS A 243 9.41 -9.63 -7.16
C HIS A 243 9.12 -10.02 -8.62
N ASN A 244 7.86 -10.23 -8.98
CA ASN A 244 7.46 -10.81 -10.28
C ASN A 244 6.31 -10.06 -10.98
N GLY A 245 5.98 -8.86 -10.50
CA GLY A 245 4.94 -8.01 -11.06
C GLY A 245 5.15 -7.74 -12.54
N GLY A 246 4.10 -7.92 -13.33
CA GLY A 246 4.12 -7.64 -14.76
C GLY A 246 4.86 -8.67 -15.62
N SER A 247 5.31 -9.79 -15.04
CA SER A 247 5.77 -10.96 -15.81
C SER A 247 4.65 -11.54 -16.70
N ALA A 248 4.99 -12.28 -17.76
CA ALA A 248 4.01 -12.88 -18.68
C ALA A 248 2.93 -13.72 -17.97
N PHE A 249 3.32 -14.50 -16.96
CA PHE A 249 2.37 -15.24 -16.13
C PHE A 249 1.46 -14.31 -15.34
N MET A 250 2.01 -13.29 -14.67
CA MET A 250 1.24 -12.36 -13.85
C MET A 250 0.30 -11.47 -14.68
N VAL A 251 0.73 -10.99 -15.86
CA VAL A 251 -0.14 -10.25 -16.79
C VAL A 251 -1.29 -11.14 -17.27
N SER A 252 -1.02 -12.39 -17.62
CA SER A 252 -2.07 -13.34 -18.02
C SER A 252 -3.03 -13.64 -16.86
N SER A 253 -2.52 -13.74 -15.63
CA SER A 253 -3.33 -13.89 -14.41
C SER A 253 -4.22 -12.66 -14.18
N ALA A 254 -3.69 -11.44 -14.34
CA ALA A 254 -4.46 -10.20 -14.22
C ALA A 254 -5.61 -10.14 -15.24
N LEU A 255 -5.37 -10.50 -16.50
CA LEU A 255 -6.41 -10.59 -17.53
C LEU A 255 -7.46 -11.66 -17.21
N SER A 256 -7.05 -12.76 -16.58
CA SER A 256 -7.96 -13.82 -16.13
C SER A 256 -8.85 -13.34 -14.99
N LEU A 257 -8.31 -12.58 -14.03
CA LEU A 257 -9.07 -11.96 -12.95
C LEU A 257 -10.11 -10.96 -13.49
N ILE A 258 -9.80 -10.18 -14.53
CA ILE A 258 -10.78 -9.29 -15.18
C ILE A 258 -11.94 -10.09 -15.77
N LYS A 259 -11.65 -11.23 -16.43
CA LYS A 259 -12.68 -12.12 -16.99
C LYS A 259 -13.51 -12.78 -15.90
N GLU A 260 -12.88 -13.20 -14.81
CA GLU A 260 -13.55 -13.80 -13.65
C GLU A 260 -14.47 -12.80 -12.95
N ALA A 261 -14.00 -11.56 -12.73
CA ALA A 261 -14.79 -10.47 -12.19
C ALA A 261 -16.09 -10.25 -13.00
N LYS A 262 -15.99 -10.32 -14.33
CA LYS A 262 -17.15 -10.20 -15.23
C LYS A 262 -18.19 -11.30 -15.02
N GLN A 263 -17.77 -12.53 -14.70
CA GLN A 263 -18.68 -13.64 -14.38
C GLN A 263 -19.44 -13.41 -13.07
N LYS A 264 -18.83 -12.65 -12.14
CA LYS A 264 -19.42 -12.27 -10.85
C LYS A 264 -20.18 -10.94 -10.89
N GLY A 265 -20.41 -10.39 -12.08
CA GLY A 265 -21.17 -9.14 -12.27
C GLY A 265 -20.35 -7.87 -12.07
N VAL A 266 -19.03 -7.96 -11.92
CA VAL A 266 -18.12 -6.82 -11.84
C VAL A 266 -17.50 -6.57 -13.20
N ASN A 267 -17.82 -5.44 -13.84
CA ASN A 267 -17.29 -5.10 -15.15
C ASN A 267 -16.13 -4.11 -15.03
N PHE A 268 -14.99 -4.48 -15.60
CA PHE A 268 -13.86 -3.59 -15.87
C PHE A 268 -13.66 -3.49 -17.39
N ASP A 269 -13.37 -2.30 -17.90
CA ASP A 269 -13.08 -2.12 -19.32
C ASP A 269 -11.69 -2.69 -19.65
N MET A 270 -11.67 -3.80 -20.39
CA MET A 270 -10.45 -4.51 -20.77
C MET A 270 -9.58 -3.67 -21.71
N ASP A 271 -10.18 -2.92 -22.63
CA ASP A 271 -9.45 -2.11 -23.61
C ASP A 271 -8.83 -0.90 -22.91
N ASN A 272 -9.58 -0.27 -21.99
CA ASN A 272 -9.05 0.77 -21.13
C ASN A 272 -7.89 0.24 -20.29
N PHE A 273 -8.06 -0.89 -19.58
CA PHE A 273 -6.99 -1.52 -18.79
C PHE A 273 -5.72 -1.74 -19.61
N ILE A 274 -5.83 -2.40 -20.77
CA ILE A 274 -4.69 -2.69 -21.66
C ILE A 274 -4.04 -1.39 -22.14
N SER A 275 -4.82 -0.36 -22.48
CA SER A 275 -4.31 0.93 -22.93
C SER A 275 -3.47 1.63 -21.85
N LYS A 276 -3.82 1.46 -20.58
CA LYS A 276 -3.15 2.09 -19.43
C LYS A 276 -2.00 1.27 -18.85
N LEU A 277 -1.83 0.01 -19.26
CA LEU A 277 -0.73 -0.81 -18.77
C LEU A 277 0.64 -0.13 -18.98
N PRO A 278 1.56 -0.24 -18.01
CA PRO A 278 2.91 0.28 -18.15
C PRO A 278 3.69 -0.49 -19.23
N ALA A 279 4.72 0.13 -19.79
CA ALA A 279 5.49 -0.43 -20.90
C ALA A 279 6.08 -1.82 -20.58
N PHE A 280 6.58 -2.02 -19.35
CA PHE A 280 7.15 -3.29 -18.90
C PHE A 280 6.12 -4.44 -18.85
N ALA A 281 4.84 -4.13 -18.62
CA ALA A 281 3.77 -5.13 -18.60
C ALA A 281 3.17 -5.35 -20.00
N LYS A 282 3.11 -4.29 -20.83
CA LYS A 282 2.56 -4.37 -22.20
C LYS A 282 3.31 -5.36 -23.10
N VAL A 283 4.63 -5.45 -22.97
CA VAL A 283 5.45 -6.39 -23.76
C VAL A 283 5.11 -7.86 -23.48
N ASN A 284 4.46 -8.12 -22.35
CA ASN A 284 4.12 -9.45 -21.85
C ASN A 284 2.64 -9.81 -22.07
N LEU A 285 1.91 -9.01 -22.85
CA LEU A 285 0.55 -9.35 -23.27
C LEU A 285 0.56 -10.62 -24.13
N PRO A 286 -0.41 -11.53 -23.93
CA PRO A 286 -0.55 -12.71 -24.78
C PRO A 286 -0.82 -12.27 -26.23
N LYS A 287 -0.08 -12.87 -27.17
CA LYS A 287 -0.26 -12.66 -28.61
C LYS A 287 -1.50 -13.37 -29.13
#